data_AF-A0A962ZBF2-F1
#
_entry.id   AF-A0A962ZBF2-F1
#
_cell.length_a   1.000
_cell.length_b   1.000
_cell.length_c   1.000
_cell.angle_alpha   90.00
_cell.angle_beta   90.00
_cell.angle_gamma   90.00
#
_symmetry.space_group_name_H-M   'P 1'
#
loop_
_entity.id
_entity.type
_entity.pdbx_description
1 polymer ?
#
loop_
_entity_poly.entity_id
_entity_poly.type
_entity_poly.pdbx_seq_one_letter_code
_entity_poly.pdbx_strand_id
1 'polypeptide(L)'
;RTGNFLVDANGLTAILDWEFAGWSDPMSDIGWFCAECWRFSRADLEAGGICARSDFYRGYERESGRRIDPARVKWWELVAHLRWAVIAVQQGHRHASGEERSLHLALTGRIADGLELAALRLCEPGANAADAGQTRAVT
;
A
#
# COMPACT_ATOMS: atom_id res chain seq x y z
N ARG A 1 0.68 0.52 -11.60
CA ARG A 1 -0.53 1.35 -11.86
C ARG A 1 -1.05 1.80 -10.51
N THR A 2 -1.28 3.07 -10.28
CA THR A 2 -1.99 3.60 -9.10
C THR A 2 -3.21 4.40 -9.59
N GLY A 3 -4.31 4.41 -8.83
CA GLY A 3 -5.62 4.77 -9.36
C GLY A 3 -6.12 6.20 -9.12
N ASN A 4 -5.59 6.91 -8.12
CA ASN A 4 -6.27 8.09 -7.55
C ASN A 4 -5.65 9.43 -7.96
N PHE A 5 -5.00 9.48 -9.13
CA PHE A 5 -4.50 10.71 -9.71
C PHE A 5 -4.54 10.69 -11.24
N LEU A 6 -4.63 11.86 -11.85
CA LEU A 6 -4.60 12.07 -13.30
C LEU A 6 -3.29 12.75 -13.71
N VAL A 7 -2.69 12.30 -14.81
CA VAL A 7 -1.46 12.83 -15.38
C VAL A 7 -1.65 13.05 -16.88
N ASP A 8 -1.16 14.17 -17.40
CA ASP A 8 -1.06 14.44 -18.83
C ASP A 8 0.41 14.66 -19.26
N ALA A 9 0.64 15.15 -20.49
CA ALA A 9 1.98 15.42 -21.00
C ALA A 9 2.74 16.52 -20.22
N ASN A 10 2.04 17.33 -19.43
CA ASN A 10 2.60 18.44 -18.64
C ASN A 10 2.76 18.08 -17.16
N GLY A 11 2.15 17.00 -16.67
CA GLY A 11 2.33 16.50 -15.32
C GLY A 11 1.01 16.14 -14.62
N LEU A 12 1.00 16.20 -13.29
CA LEU A 12 -0.17 15.91 -12.45
C LEU A 12 -1.27 16.95 -12.70
N THR A 13 -2.46 16.49 -13.07
CA THR A 13 -3.61 17.38 -13.37
C THR A 13 -4.70 17.32 -12.31
N ALA A 14 -4.89 16.19 -11.64
CA ALA A 14 -5.87 16.05 -10.55
C ALA A 14 -5.50 14.95 -9.55
N ILE A 15 -5.96 15.12 -8.32
CA ILE A 15 -6.03 14.07 -7.29
C ILE A 15 -7.51 13.76 -7.07
N LEU A 16 -7.85 12.48 -7.15
CA LEU A 16 -9.22 11.99 -7.08
C LEU A 16 -9.48 11.31 -5.73
N ASP A 17 -10.74 10.95 -5.50
CA ASP A 17 -11.12 10.00 -4.45
C ASP A 17 -10.78 10.46 -3.02
N TRP A 18 -11.42 11.57 -2.62
CA TRP A 18 -11.23 12.23 -1.31
C TRP A 18 -12.12 11.68 -0.20
N GLU A 19 -12.82 10.57 -0.42
CA GLU A 19 -13.84 10.06 0.52
C GLU A 19 -13.28 9.66 1.90
N PHE A 20 -11.97 9.39 1.99
CA PHE A 20 -11.26 9.06 3.23
C PHE A 20 -10.30 10.15 3.71
N ALA A 21 -10.34 11.35 3.14
CA ALA A 21 -9.48 12.45 3.56
C ALA A 21 -9.81 12.89 4.99
N GLY A 22 -8.78 13.10 5.80
CA GLY A 22 -8.94 13.51 7.20
C GLY A 22 -7.63 13.87 7.88
N TRP A 23 -7.72 14.36 9.10
CA TRP A 23 -6.55 14.66 9.93
C TRP A 23 -5.96 13.38 10.52
N SER A 24 -4.67 13.15 10.30
CA SER A 24 -3.96 11.96 10.78
C SER A 24 -2.46 12.21 10.90
N ASP A 25 -1.73 11.17 11.31
CA ASP A 25 -0.29 11.08 11.10
C ASP A 25 0.00 11.04 9.58
N PRO A 26 0.81 11.95 9.01
CA PRO A 26 1.15 11.95 7.58
C PRO A 26 1.83 10.66 7.12
N MET A 27 2.47 9.91 8.03
CA MET A 27 3.06 8.62 7.70
C MET A 27 1.97 7.57 7.36
N SER A 28 0.70 7.82 7.69
CA SER A 28 -0.42 6.95 7.32
C SER A 28 -0.65 6.90 5.82
N ASP A 29 -0.63 8.05 5.13
CA ASP A 29 -0.76 8.10 3.66
C ASP A 29 0.45 7.46 2.96
N ILE A 30 1.66 7.71 3.49
CA ILE A 30 2.89 7.12 2.98
C ILE A 30 2.90 5.60 3.18
N GLY A 31 2.44 5.14 4.35
CA GLY A 31 2.31 3.72 4.67
C GLY A 31 1.29 3.03 3.77
N TRP A 32 0.13 3.64 3.53
CA TRP A 32 -0.84 3.11 2.56
C TRP A 32 -0.25 3.00 1.16
N PHE A 33 0.43 4.06 0.71
CA PHE A 33 1.06 4.10 -0.61
C PHE A 33 2.18 3.07 -0.77
N CYS A 34 2.92 2.76 0.29
CA CYS A 34 4.03 1.79 0.27
C CYS A 34 3.63 0.34 0.57
N ALA A 35 2.41 0.11 1.09
CA ALA A 35 1.94 -1.22 1.49
C ALA A 35 1.90 -2.19 0.30
N GLU A 36 2.26 -3.46 0.52
CA GLU A 36 2.29 -4.51 -0.53
C GLU A 36 0.94 -4.64 -1.24
N CYS A 37 -0.16 -4.53 -0.49
CA CYS A 37 -1.52 -4.55 -1.02
C CYS A 37 -1.87 -3.42 -2.00
N TRP A 38 -1.00 -2.40 -2.12
CA TRP A 38 -1.19 -1.24 -3.00
C TRP A 38 -0.14 -1.14 -4.12
N ARG A 39 0.62 -2.22 -4.38
CA ARG A 39 1.68 -2.24 -5.41
C ARG A 39 1.26 -2.81 -6.77
N PHE A 40 0.00 -3.24 -6.93
CA PHE A 40 -0.61 -3.68 -8.21
C PHE A 40 0.27 -4.59 -9.09
N SER A 41 0.61 -5.78 -8.58
CA SER A 41 1.48 -6.80 -9.23
C SER A 41 2.96 -6.41 -9.42
N ARG A 42 3.40 -5.28 -8.87
CA ARG A 42 4.80 -4.84 -8.85
C ARG A 42 5.34 -4.82 -7.43
N ALA A 43 5.39 -6.00 -6.80
CA ALA A 43 5.88 -6.16 -5.43
C ALA A 43 7.32 -5.62 -5.26
N ASP A 44 8.10 -5.62 -6.35
CA ASP A 44 9.47 -5.09 -6.47
C ASP A 44 9.55 -3.55 -6.39
N LEU A 45 8.45 -2.85 -6.65
CA LEU A 45 8.38 -1.38 -6.62
C LEU A 45 7.55 -0.94 -5.42
N GLU A 46 8.23 -0.71 -4.31
CA GLU A 46 7.59 -0.51 -3.02
C GLU A 46 6.65 0.71 -2.96
N ALA A 47 6.97 1.78 -3.68
CA ALA A 47 6.15 3.00 -3.71
C ALA A 47 5.04 2.86 -4.76
N GLY A 48 3.88 2.34 -4.34
CA GLY A 48 2.67 2.21 -5.18
C GLY A 48 2.83 1.35 -6.43
N GLY A 49 3.89 0.53 -6.53
CA GLY A 49 4.21 -0.17 -7.77
C GLY A 49 4.80 0.74 -8.86
N ILE A 50 5.36 1.90 -8.50
CA ILE A 50 5.89 2.92 -9.44
C ILE A 50 7.41 3.02 -9.37
N CYS A 51 7.98 3.10 -8.17
CA CYS A 51 9.43 3.27 -7.97
C CYS A 51 9.90 2.63 -6.65
N ALA A 52 11.22 2.67 -6.42
CA ALA A 52 11.80 2.27 -5.16
C ALA A 52 11.37 3.24 -4.04
N ARG A 53 11.16 2.69 -2.83
CA ARG A 53 10.82 3.46 -1.62
C ARG A 53 11.79 4.61 -1.36
N SER A 54 13.09 4.36 -1.54
CA SER A 54 14.15 5.36 -1.33
C SER A 54 14.04 6.56 -2.26
N ASP A 55 13.60 6.35 -3.51
CA ASP A 55 13.40 7.42 -4.48
C ASP A 55 12.18 8.26 -4.14
N PHE A 56 11.09 7.61 -3.75
CA PHE A 56 9.90 8.29 -3.25
C PHE A 56 10.20 9.10 -2.00
N TYR A 57 10.89 8.52 -1.00
CA TYR A 57 11.22 9.23 0.25
C TYR A 57 12.07 10.46 -0.04
N ARG A 58 13.13 10.34 -0.83
CA ARG A 58 14.00 11.46 -1.18
C ARG A 58 13.21 12.60 -1.86
N GLY A 59 12.33 12.25 -2.80
CA GLY A 59 11.47 13.22 -3.46
C GLY A 59 10.50 13.90 -2.49
N TYR A 60 9.79 13.11 -1.68
CA TYR A 60 8.85 13.61 -0.70
C TYR A 60 9.50 14.54 0.34
N GLU A 61 10.64 14.14 0.90
CA GLU A 61 11.36 14.95 1.89
C GLU A 61 11.85 16.28 1.28
N ARG A 62 12.33 16.25 0.03
CA ARG A 62 12.78 17.43 -0.70
C ARG A 62 11.64 18.43 -0.95
N GLU A 63 10.49 17.96 -1.45
CA GLU A 63 9.37 18.84 -1.80
C GLU A 63 8.56 19.29 -0.58
N SER A 64 8.39 18.43 0.42
CA SER A 64 7.61 18.75 1.62
C SER A 64 8.42 19.48 2.69
N GLY A 65 9.75 19.37 2.68
CA GLY A 65 10.62 19.81 3.77
C GLY A 65 10.49 18.99 5.07
N ARG A 66 9.74 17.88 5.04
CA ARG A 66 9.46 17.02 6.21
C ARG A 66 10.28 15.75 6.12
N ARG A 67 10.79 15.29 7.26
CA ARG A 67 11.49 13.99 7.36
C ARG A 67 10.51 12.85 7.50
N ILE A 68 10.76 11.75 6.81
CA ILE A 68 10.01 10.51 6.93
C ILE A 68 10.64 9.68 8.05
N ASP A 69 9.79 9.13 8.92
CA ASP A 69 10.19 8.15 9.92
C ASP A 69 9.87 6.74 9.38
N PRO A 70 10.87 5.93 8.99
CA PRO A 70 10.64 4.61 8.42
C PRO A 70 9.96 3.64 9.38
N ALA A 71 10.18 3.77 10.69
CA ALA A 71 9.55 2.91 11.68
C ALA A 71 8.06 3.21 11.80
N ARG A 72 7.69 4.51 11.76
CA ARG A 72 6.28 4.93 11.68
C ARG A 72 5.63 4.51 10.38
N VAL A 73 6.31 4.64 9.23
CA VAL A 73 5.76 4.15 7.96
C VAL A 73 5.50 2.64 8.02
N LYS A 74 6.43 1.84 8.56
CA LYS A 74 6.24 0.39 8.72
C LYS A 74 5.02 0.06 9.58
N TRP A 75 4.82 0.79 10.68
CA TRP A 75 3.61 0.67 11.49
C TRP A 75 2.34 0.96 10.68
N TRP A 76 2.35 2.01 9.86
CA TRP A 76 1.21 2.35 9.02
C TRP A 76 0.99 1.39 7.84
N GLU A 77 2.03 0.78 7.30
CA GLU A 77 1.91 -0.33 6.34
C GLU A 77 1.18 -1.52 6.97
N LEU A 78 1.51 -1.89 8.21
CA LEU A 78 0.78 -2.93 8.94
C LEU A 78 -0.71 -2.57 9.06
N VAL A 79 -1.00 -1.33 9.48
CA VAL A 79 -2.38 -0.85 9.61
C VAL A 79 -3.11 -0.84 8.26
N ALA A 80 -2.43 -0.53 7.15
CA ALA A 80 -3.02 -0.57 5.80
C ALA A 80 -3.47 -1.98 5.43
N HIS A 81 -2.65 -3.01 5.65
CA HIS A 81 -3.03 -4.40 5.41
C HIS A 81 -4.21 -4.84 6.27
N LEU A 82 -4.22 -4.47 7.55
CA LEU A 82 -5.34 -4.79 8.45
C LEU A 82 -6.64 -4.12 8.01
N ARG A 83 -6.60 -2.83 7.68
CA ARG A 83 -7.77 -2.09 7.17
C ARG A 83 -8.29 -2.70 5.88
N TRP A 84 -7.40 -3.04 4.96
CA TRP A 84 -7.78 -3.64 3.69
C TRP A 84 -8.32 -5.06 3.86
N ALA A 85 -7.81 -5.84 4.82
CA ALA A 85 -8.34 -7.17 5.14
C ALA A 85 -9.79 -7.09 5.64
N VAL A 86 -10.08 -6.15 6.54
CA VAL A 86 -11.45 -5.90 7.02
C VAL A 86 -12.38 -5.51 5.87
N ILE A 87 -11.96 -4.58 5.02
CA ILE A 87 -12.74 -4.16 3.84
C ILE A 87 -12.95 -5.36 2.90
N ALA A 88 -11.93 -6.16 2.64
CA ALA A 88 -12.02 -7.34 1.78
C ALA A 88 -13.06 -8.34 2.31
N VAL A 89 -13.04 -8.65 3.60
CA VAL A 89 -14.03 -9.52 4.24
C VAL A 89 -15.44 -8.93 4.12
N GLN A 90 -15.61 -7.63 4.35
CA GLN A 90 -16.89 -6.96 4.20
C GLN A 90 -17.42 -7.02 2.77
N GLN A 91 -16.57 -6.77 1.77
CA GLN A 91 -16.94 -6.88 0.36
C GLN A 91 -17.33 -8.32 -0.02
N GLY A 92 -16.56 -9.30 0.43
CA GLY A 92 -16.88 -10.72 0.24
C GLY A 92 -18.21 -11.11 0.88
N HIS A 93 -18.49 -10.60 2.08
CA HIS A 93 -19.76 -10.83 2.77
C HIS A 93 -20.95 -10.25 2.01
N ARG A 94 -20.86 -9.02 1.50
CA ARG A 94 -21.91 -8.38 0.68
C ARG A 94 -22.28 -9.21 -0.55
N HIS A 95 -21.31 -9.88 -1.17
CA HIS A 95 -21.58 -10.86 -2.23
C HIS A 95 -22.27 -12.12 -1.70
N ALA A 96 -21.70 -12.74 -0.67
CA ALA A 96 -22.14 -14.03 -0.16
C ALA A 96 -23.54 -13.98 0.48
N SER A 97 -23.90 -12.86 1.10
CA SER A 97 -25.23 -12.62 1.68
C SER A 97 -26.32 -12.41 0.62
N GLY A 98 -25.94 -12.12 -0.63
CA GLY A 98 -26.85 -11.77 -1.70
C GLY A 98 -27.28 -10.29 -1.72
N GLU A 99 -26.77 -9.47 -0.79
CA GLU A 99 -26.99 -8.01 -0.80
C GLU A 99 -26.56 -7.38 -2.12
N GLU A 100 -25.37 -7.77 -2.63
CA GLU A 100 -24.88 -7.35 -3.93
C GLU A 100 -24.15 -8.49 -4.67
N ARG A 101 -24.82 -9.10 -5.64
CA ARG A 101 -24.22 -10.17 -6.46
C ARG A 101 -23.22 -9.60 -7.48
N SER A 102 -21.97 -9.47 -7.06
CA SER A 102 -20.88 -8.97 -7.90
C SER A 102 -19.66 -9.90 -7.89
N LEU A 103 -19.14 -10.27 -9.07
CA LEU A 103 -17.92 -11.07 -9.19
C LEU A 103 -16.71 -10.35 -8.60
N HIS A 104 -16.62 -9.03 -8.78
CA HIS A 104 -15.56 -8.23 -8.20
C HIS A 104 -15.54 -8.34 -6.68
N LEU A 105 -16.70 -8.19 -6.02
CA LEU A 105 -16.82 -8.31 -4.57
C LEU A 105 -16.47 -9.72 -4.07
N ALA A 106 -16.90 -10.76 -4.80
CA ALA A 106 -16.56 -12.15 -4.49
C ALA A 106 -15.04 -12.39 -4.53
N LEU A 107 -14.35 -11.85 -5.55
CA LEU A 107 -12.91 -11.97 -5.71
C LEU A 107 -12.15 -11.13 -4.68
N THR A 108 -12.63 -9.93 -4.36
CA THR A 108 -12.06 -9.11 -3.28
C THR A 108 -12.16 -9.81 -1.93
N GLY A 109 -13.23 -10.57 -1.65
CA GLY A 109 -13.28 -11.39 -0.45
C GLY A 109 -12.16 -12.44 -0.33
N ARG A 110 -11.55 -12.85 -1.45
CA ARG A 110 -10.53 -13.91 -1.50
C ARG A 110 -9.11 -13.43 -1.26
N ILE A 111 -8.86 -12.12 -1.13
CA ILE A 111 -7.51 -11.60 -0.89
C ILE A 111 -7.16 -11.43 0.59
N ALA A 112 -8.12 -11.65 1.50
CA ALA A 112 -7.97 -11.38 2.93
C ALA A 112 -6.84 -12.19 3.60
N ASP A 113 -6.65 -13.44 3.20
CA ASP A 113 -5.57 -14.31 3.67
C ASP A 113 -4.18 -13.79 3.28
N GLY A 114 -4.03 -13.30 2.03
CA GLY A 114 -2.81 -12.65 1.58
C GLY A 114 -2.49 -11.39 2.38
N LEU A 115 -3.51 -10.61 2.74
CA LEU A 115 -3.36 -9.39 3.55
C LEU A 115 -2.97 -9.71 5.00
N GLU A 116 -3.56 -10.76 5.58
CA GLU A 116 -3.19 -11.27 6.90
C GLU A 116 -1.73 -11.74 6.92
N LEU A 117 -1.31 -12.52 5.92
CA LEU A 117 0.07 -12.99 5.81
C LEU A 117 1.07 -11.83 5.70
N ALA A 118 0.76 -10.80 4.90
CA ALA A 118 1.60 -9.61 4.79
C ALA A 118 1.71 -8.86 6.12
N ALA A 119 0.60 -8.73 6.86
CA ALA A 119 0.58 -8.14 8.19
C ALA A 119 1.46 -8.94 9.19
N LEU A 120 1.38 -10.27 9.19
CA LEU A 120 2.19 -11.12 10.07
C LEU A 120 3.69 -10.97 9.78
N ARG A 121 4.10 -10.93 8.51
CA ARG A 121 5.50 -10.71 8.10
C ARG A 121 6.06 -9.38 8.61
N LEU A 122 5.24 -8.33 8.65
CA LEU A 122 5.66 -7.03 9.18
C LEU A 122 5.91 -7.06 10.70
N CYS A 123 5.25 -7.99 11.42
CA CYS A 123 5.42 -8.21 12.84
C CYS A 123 6.60 -9.14 13.19
N GLU A 124 7.19 -9.83 12.21
CA GLU A 124 8.31 -10.75 12.49
C GLU A 124 9.54 -10.00 13.03
N PRO A 125 10.10 -10.43 14.17
CA PRO A 125 11.33 -9.87 14.71
C PRO A 125 12.48 -10.03 13.71
N GLY A 126 13.13 -8.93 13.33
CA GLY A 126 14.32 -8.97 12.45
C GLY A 126 14.07 -8.73 10.96
N ALA A 127 12.83 -8.48 10.52
CA ALA A 127 12.51 -8.09 9.14
C ALA A 127 13.17 -6.76 8.65
N ASN A 128 14.02 -6.13 9.47
CA ASN A 128 14.66 -4.83 9.22
C ASN A 128 16.12 -4.91 8.74
N ALA A 129 16.73 -6.08 8.53
CA ALA A 129 18.19 -6.15 8.29
C ALA A 129 18.67 -6.84 6.99
N ALA A 130 17.83 -7.60 6.27
CA ALA A 130 18.33 -8.52 5.24
C ALA A 130 18.22 -8.06 3.78
N ASP A 131 17.40 -7.05 3.44
CA ASP A 131 17.09 -6.76 2.01
C ASP A 131 17.81 -5.55 1.41
N ALA A 132 18.70 -4.89 2.16
CA ALA A 132 19.50 -3.77 1.65
C ALA A 132 20.76 -4.21 0.86
N GLY A 133 20.97 -5.50 0.60
CA GLY A 133 22.20 -5.94 -0.06
C GLY A 133 22.29 -7.42 -0.35
N GLN A 134 21.46 -7.93 -1.26
CA GLN A 134 21.77 -9.18 -1.96
C GLN A 134 21.19 -9.18 -3.38
N THR A 135 21.91 -8.54 -4.30
CA THR A 135 21.88 -8.91 -5.72
C THR A 135 22.26 -10.38 -5.82
N ARG A 136 21.27 -11.26 -6.02
CA ARG A 136 21.54 -12.62 -6.48
C ARG A 136 22.01 -12.53 -7.93
N ALA A 137 23.32 -12.52 -8.12
CA ALA A 137 23.94 -12.88 -9.38
C ALA A 137 23.56 -14.35 -9.65
N VAL A 138 22.70 -14.56 -10.64
CA VAL A 138 22.44 -15.90 -11.19
C VAL A 138 23.61 -16.22 -12.09
N THR A 139 24.37 -17.27 -11.73
CA THR A 139 25.29 -17.97 -12.64
C THR A 139 24.61 -19.25 -13.08
#